data_AF-A0A2N4TLC3-F1
#
_entry.id   AF-A0A2N4TLC3-F1
#
_cell.length_a   1.000
_cell.length_b   1.000
_cell.length_c   1.000
_cell.angle_alpha   90.00
_cell.angle_beta   90.00
_cell.angle_gamma   90.00
#
_symmetry.space_group_name_H-M   'P 1'
#
loop_
_entity.id
_entity.type
_entity.pdbx_description
1 polymer ?
#
loop_
_entity_poly.entity_id
_entity_poly.type
_entity_poly.pdbx_seq_one_letter_code
_entity_poly.pdbx_strand_id
1 'polypeptide(L)'
;MEELIERWHAFAGQTKEAIADQFNDASQALLREVANTCLADTTLDGEVFASADEFAQCVFDLRKNEKAWSRALGELLLKTHEQFDAGLADEAKESLRQFRGDCPWRLFAEIADTQVHNFGG
;
A
#
# COMPACT_ATOMS: atom_id res chain seq x y z
N MET A 1 -4.03 5.62 -12.11
CA MET A 1 -3.64 4.93 -10.85
C MET A 1 -3.22 3.50 -11.15
N GLU A 2 -4.01 2.72 -11.87
CA GLU A 2 -3.67 1.34 -12.26
C GLU A 2 -2.33 1.22 -13.01
N GLU A 3 -2.12 2.03 -14.06
CA GLU A 3 -0.85 2.08 -14.80
C GLU A 3 0.38 2.40 -13.92
N LEU A 4 0.21 3.28 -12.92
CA LEU A 4 1.27 3.63 -11.97
C LEU A 4 1.62 2.44 -11.07
N ILE A 5 0.60 1.71 -10.59
CA ILE A 5 0.78 0.53 -9.75
C ILE A 5 1.44 -0.60 -10.53
N GLU A 6 1.06 -0.83 -11.79
CA GLU A 6 1.69 -1.84 -12.64
C GLU A 6 3.17 -1.53 -12.88
N ARG A 7 3.49 -0.28 -13.24
CA ARG A 7 4.88 0.19 -13.39
C ARG A 7 5.67 0.03 -12.10
N TRP A 8 5.07 0.40 -10.96
CA TRP A 8 5.66 0.22 -9.64
C TRP A 8 5.94 -1.25 -9.34
N HIS A 9 4.97 -2.15 -9.56
CA HIS A 9 5.14 -3.58 -9.29
C HIS A 9 6.19 -4.23 -10.19
N ALA A 10 6.26 -3.83 -11.45
CA ALA A 10 7.30 -4.27 -12.37
C ALA A 10 8.69 -3.79 -11.91
N PHE A 11 8.79 -2.55 -11.42
CA PHE A 11 10.04 -1.98 -10.92
C PHE A 11 10.46 -2.59 -9.58
N ALA A 12 9.62 -2.49 -8.56
CA ALA A 12 9.87 -2.95 -7.19
C ALA A 12 9.85 -4.48 -7.04
N GLY A 13 9.46 -5.22 -8.09
CA GLY A 13 9.54 -6.68 -8.15
C GLY A 13 10.94 -7.22 -8.48
N GLN A 14 11.88 -6.34 -8.85
CA GLN A 14 13.25 -6.72 -9.20
C GLN A 14 14.12 -7.01 -7.97
N THR A 15 15.32 -7.55 -8.19
CA THR A 15 16.32 -7.71 -7.11
C THR A 15 16.85 -6.35 -6.66
N LYS A 16 17.38 -6.29 -5.44
CA LYS A 16 17.93 -5.03 -4.88
C LYS A 16 19.04 -4.47 -5.77
N GLU A 17 19.90 -5.34 -6.30
CA GLU A 17 21.00 -4.98 -7.20
C GLU A 17 20.46 -4.38 -8.51
N ALA A 18 19.43 -4.99 -9.11
CA ALA A 18 18.83 -4.49 -10.34
C ALA A 18 18.12 -3.14 -10.14
N ILE A 19 17.55 -2.91 -8.95
CA ILE A 19 16.98 -1.61 -8.58
C ILE A 19 18.08 -0.56 -8.41
N ALA A 20 19.20 -0.92 -7.76
CA ALA A 20 20.36 -0.04 -7.59
C ALA A 20 21.01 0.34 -8.93
N ASP A 21 21.12 -0.61 -9.88
CA ASP A 21 21.63 -0.35 -11.23
C ASP A 21 20.77 0.64 -12.02
N GLN A 22 19.49 0.77 -11.64
CA GLN A 22 18.54 1.72 -12.22
C GLN A 22 18.47 3.05 -11.45
N PHE A 23 19.38 3.31 -10.52
CA PHE A 23 19.41 4.56 -9.77
C PHE A 23 19.68 5.77 -10.68
N ASN A 24 18.59 6.43 -11.08
CA ASN A 24 18.57 7.61 -11.94
C ASN A 24 17.30 8.44 -11.68
N ASP A 25 17.21 9.61 -12.30
CA ASP A 25 16.09 10.55 -12.11
C ASP A 25 14.71 9.93 -12.39
N ALA A 26 14.61 9.04 -13.39
CA ALA A 26 13.34 8.41 -13.76
C ALA A 26 12.87 7.42 -12.69
N SER A 27 13.77 6.59 -12.16
CA SER A 27 13.47 5.65 -11.06
C SER A 27 13.07 6.37 -9.77
N GLN A 28 13.76 7.49 -9.45
CA GLN A 28 13.44 8.31 -8.29
C GLN A 28 12.12 9.05 -8.47
N ALA A 29 11.82 9.52 -9.68
CA ALA A 29 10.54 10.13 -10.01
C ALA A 29 9.39 9.13 -9.86
N LEU A 30 9.57 7.87 -10.30
CA LEU A 30 8.59 6.80 -10.10
C LEU A 30 8.31 6.56 -8.61
N LEU A 31 9.36 6.44 -7.78
CA LEU A 31 9.19 6.25 -6.34
C LEU A 31 8.43 7.41 -5.69
N ARG A 32 8.78 8.66 -6.05
CA ARG A 32 8.07 9.86 -5.58
C ARG A 32 6.61 9.88 -6.02
N GLU A 33 6.35 9.56 -7.29
CA GLU A 33 4.99 9.50 -7.85
C GLU A 33 4.13 8.47 -7.10
N VAL A 34 4.69 7.29 -6.82
CA VAL A 34 4.03 6.23 -6.03
C VAL A 34 3.78 6.70 -4.60
N ALA A 35 4.78 7.24 -3.90
CA ALA A 35 4.61 7.70 -2.53
C ALA A 35 3.52 8.77 -2.43
N ASN A 36 3.58 9.81 -3.27
CA ASN A 36 2.63 10.93 -3.23
C ASN A 36 1.20 10.52 -3.67
N THR A 37 1.08 9.52 -4.54
CA THR A 37 -0.22 9.09 -5.08
C THR A 37 -0.87 7.99 -4.25
N CYS A 38 -0.08 7.02 -3.80
CA CYS A 38 -0.59 5.81 -3.16
C CYS A 38 -0.59 5.90 -1.63
N LEU A 39 0.19 6.80 -1.03
CA LEU A 39 0.22 6.99 0.42
C LEU A 39 -0.60 8.22 0.85
N ALA A 40 -1.29 8.13 1.98
CA ALA A 40 -2.16 9.20 2.47
C ALA A 40 -1.35 10.41 2.97
N ASP A 41 -0.35 10.17 3.82
CA ASP A 41 0.38 11.20 4.59
C ASP A 41 1.90 11.19 4.35
N THR A 42 2.37 10.51 3.31
CA THR A 42 3.80 10.44 2.98
C THR A 42 4.08 11.19 1.71
N THR A 43 4.99 12.17 1.80
CA THR A 43 5.61 12.79 0.63
C THR A 43 7.10 12.56 0.66
N LEU A 44 7.66 12.13 -0.47
CA LEU A 44 9.12 12.01 -0.68
C LEU A 44 9.68 13.26 -1.39
N ASP A 45 8.98 14.39 -1.28
CA ASP A 45 9.35 15.62 -1.98
C ASP A 45 10.66 16.18 -1.41
N GLY A 46 11.69 16.20 -2.26
CA GLY A 46 13.02 16.67 -1.89
C GLY A 46 13.91 15.62 -1.22
N GLU A 47 13.48 14.35 -1.16
CA GLU A 47 14.32 13.28 -0.66
C GLU A 47 15.47 13.01 -1.64
N VAL A 48 16.69 13.19 -1.16
CA VAL A 48 17.93 12.95 -1.92
C VAL A 48 18.59 11.72 -1.33
N PHE A 49 18.54 10.61 -2.06
CA PHE A 49 19.25 9.40 -1.69
C PHE A 49 20.76 9.62 -1.83
N ALA A 50 21.52 9.31 -0.78
CA ALA A 50 22.97 9.47 -0.81
C ALA A 50 23.67 8.40 -1.67
N SER A 51 22.97 7.30 -1.99
CA SER A 51 23.50 6.21 -2.81
C SER A 51 22.40 5.38 -3.49
N ALA A 52 22.80 4.61 -4.52
CA ALA A 52 21.94 3.64 -5.18
C ALA A 52 21.45 2.54 -4.22
N ASP A 53 22.29 2.14 -3.25
CA ASP A 53 21.94 1.12 -2.25
C ASP A 53 20.85 1.60 -1.29
N GLU A 54 20.92 2.87 -0.86
CA GLU A 54 19.91 3.49 -0.02
C GLU A 54 18.57 3.62 -0.75
N PHE A 55 18.61 4.06 -2.01
CA PHE A 55 17.43 4.09 -2.87
C PHE A 55 16.80 2.70 -3.04
N ALA A 56 17.61 1.69 -3.37
CA ALA A 56 17.13 0.33 -3.55
C ALA A 56 16.56 -0.26 -2.25
N GLN A 57 17.17 0.06 -1.10
CA GLN A 57 16.66 -0.32 0.21
C GLN A 57 15.29 0.32 0.48
N CYS A 58 15.14 1.61 0.21
CA CYS A 58 13.87 2.33 0.36
C CYS A 58 12.75 1.67 -0.47
N VAL A 59 13.02 1.39 -1.75
CA VAL A 59 12.06 0.69 -2.64
C VAL A 59 11.66 -0.67 -2.07
N PHE A 60 12.64 -1.43 -1.57
CA PHE A 60 12.40 -2.75 -1.01
C PHE A 60 11.55 -2.69 0.27
N ASP A 61 11.85 -1.75 1.16
CA ASP A 61 11.10 -1.55 2.41
C ASP A 61 9.68 -1.08 2.14
N LEU A 62 9.49 -0.17 1.18
CA LEU A 62 8.17 0.26 0.74
C LEU A 62 7.37 -0.91 0.17
N ARG A 63 7.99 -1.74 -0.68
CA ARG A 63 7.32 -2.93 -1.25
C ARG A 63 6.98 -3.97 -0.18
N LYS A 64 7.85 -4.15 0.82
CA LYS A 64 7.59 -5.03 1.96
C LYS A 64 6.42 -4.51 2.80
N ASN A 65 6.38 -3.21 3.05
CA ASN A 65 5.28 -2.55 3.76
C ASN A 65 3.94 -2.72 3.01
N GLU A 66 3.94 -2.50 1.69
CA GLU A 66 2.77 -2.70 0.83
C GLU A 66 2.22 -4.12 0.95
N LYS A 67 3.09 -5.14 0.87
CA LYS A 67 2.69 -6.55 1.00
C LYS A 67 2.11 -6.87 2.38
N ALA A 68 2.67 -6.28 3.44
CA ALA A 68 2.17 -6.47 4.80
C ALA A 68 0.73 -5.93 4.93
N TRP A 69 0.48 -4.72 4.41
CA TRP A 69 -0.85 -4.13 4.42
C TRP A 69 -1.85 -4.85 3.52
N SER A 70 -1.43 -5.30 2.33
CA SER A 70 -2.26 -6.13 1.46
C SER A 70 -2.70 -7.43 2.14
N ARG A 71 -1.77 -8.08 2.86
CA ARG A 71 -2.08 -9.28 3.65
C ARG A 71 -3.02 -8.96 4.82
N ALA A 72 -2.76 -7.90 5.57
CA ALA A 72 -3.61 -7.47 6.67
C ALA A 72 -5.04 -7.16 6.21
N LEU A 73 -5.19 -6.53 5.04
CA LEU A 73 -6.48 -6.31 4.41
C LEU A 73 -7.17 -7.65 4.09
N GLY A 74 -6.47 -8.59 3.45
CA GLY A 74 -7.03 -9.91 3.14
C GLY A 74 -7.51 -10.68 4.38
N GLU A 75 -6.70 -10.69 5.44
CA GLU A 75 -7.06 -11.33 6.73
C GLU A 75 -8.24 -10.62 7.39
N LEU A 76 -8.28 -9.28 7.36
CA LEU A 76 -9.39 -8.49 7.87
C LEU A 76 -10.69 -8.81 7.12
N LEU A 77 -10.65 -8.85 5.79
CA LEU A 77 -11.83 -9.12 4.97
C LEU A 77 -12.43 -10.48 5.29
N LEU A 78 -11.61 -11.52 5.43
CA LEU A 78 -12.08 -12.85 5.83
C LEU A 78 -12.76 -12.82 7.20
N LYS A 79 -12.09 -12.21 8.19
CA LYS A 79 -12.63 -12.07 9.55
C LYS A 79 -13.96 -11.31 9.56
N THR A 80 -14.07 -10.22 8.79
CA THR A 80 -15.27 -9.39 8.77
C THR A 80 -16.45 -10.11 8.11
N HIS A 81 -16.20 -10.97 7.11
CA HIS A 81 -17.24 -11.83 6.54
C HIS A 81 -17.73 -12.85 7.58
N GLU A 82 -16.82 -13.51 8.31
CA GLU A 82 -17.20 -14.45 9.38
C GLU A 82 -18.02 -13.77 10.48
N GLN A 83 -17.64 -12.55 10.89
CA GLN A 83 -18.41 -11.74 11.85
C GLN A 83 -19.79 -11.38 11.31
N PHE A 84 -19.89 -11.01 10.03
CA PHE A 84 -21.16 -10.69 9.41
C PHE A 84 -22.09 -11.90 9.36
N ASP A 85 -21.59 -13.06 8.96
CA ASP A 85 -22.34 -14.33 8.95
C ASP A 85 -22.80 -14.75 10.36
N ALA A 86 -22.03 -14.37 11.40
CA ALA A 86 -22.38 -14.56 12.80
C ALA A 86 -23.37 -13.52 13.37
N GLY A 87 -23.82 -12.55 12.57
CA GLY A 87 -24.72 -11.48 13.00
C GLY A 87 -24.03 -10.31 13.72
N LEU A 88 -22.70 -10.25 13.72
CA LEU A 88 -21.87 -9.22 14.36
C LEU A 88 -21.51 -8.10 13.36
N ALA A 89 -22.50 -7.59 12.62
CA ALA A 89 -22.28 -6.65 11.52
C ALA A 89 -21.66 -5.31 11.98
N ASP A 90 -21.98 -4.84 13.19
CA ASP A 90 -21.40 -3.60 13.72
C ASP A 90 -19.91 -3.75 14.08
N GLU A 91 -19.52 -4.89 14.66
CA GLU A 91 -18.11 -5.20 14.95
C GLU A 91 -17.28 -5.36 13.67
N ALA A 92 -17.86 -5.97 12.63
CA ALA A 92 -17.24 -6.08 11.31
C ALA A 92 -16.98 -4.69 10.72
N LYS A 93 -17.98 -3.79 10.77
CA LYS A 93 -17.85 -2.41 10.28
C LYS A 93 -16.83 -1.60 11.08
N GLU A 94 -16.79 -1.76 12.40
CA GLU A 94 -15.81 -1.08 13.25
C GLU A 94 -14.38 -1.49 12.88
N SER A 95 -14.14 -2.79 12.70
CA SER A 95 -12.82 -3.32 12.32
C SER A 95 -12.34 -2.76 10.97
N LEU A 96 -13.24 -2.64 9.98
CA LEU A 96 -12.93 -2.03 8.67
C LEU A 96 -12.65 -0.53 8.77
N ARG A 97 -13.42 0.21 9.58
CA ARG A 97 -13.19 1.65 9.82
C ARG A 97 -11.86 1.90 10.51
N GLN A 98 -11.50 1.05 11.48
CA GLN A 98 -10.21 1.14 12.15
C GLN A 98 -9.06 0.90 11.16
N PHE A 99 -9.13 -0.16 10.36
CA PHE A 99 -8.13 -0.42 9.32
C PHE A 99 -8.00 0.75 8.34
N ARG A 100 -9.11 1.34 7.90
CA ARG A 100 -9.10 2.52 7.03
C ARG A 100 -8.36 3.71 7.67
N GLY A 101 -8.50 3.91 8.97
CA GLY A 101 -7.82 4.98 9.70
C GLY A 101 -6.32 4.74 9.87
N ASP A 102 -5.92 3.48 10.03
CA ASP A 102 -4.52 3.10 10.28
C ASP A 102 -3.72 2.85 9.00
N CYS A 103 -4.38 2.52 7.89
CA CYS A 103 -3.73 2.12 6.66
C CYS A 103 -3.17 3.33 5.89
N PRO A 104 -1.85 3.41 5.68
CA PRO A 104 -1.26 4.52 4.93
C PRO A 104 -1.52 4.40 3.42
N TRP A 105 -1.90 3.22 2.92
CA TRP A 105 -2.13 2.95 1.51
C TRP A 105 -3.57 3.28 1.11
N ARG A 106 -3.74 4.31 0.30
CA ARG A 106 -5.06 4.81 -0.13
C ARG A 106 -5.93 3.73 -0.74
N LEU A 107 -5.39 2.92 -1.65
CA LEU A 107 -6.14 1.84 -2.31
C LEU A 107 -6.68 0.82 -1.31
N PHE A 108 -5.88 0.42 -0.32
CA PHE A 108 -6.32 -0.56 0.69
C PHE A 108 -7.35 0.04 1.65
N ALA A 109 -7.17 1.31 2.03
CA ALA A 109 -8.16 2.05 2.82
C ALA A 109 -9.49 2.23 2.07
N GLU A 110 -9.46 2.50 0.77
CA GLU A 110 -10.64 2.60 -0.11
C GLU A 110 -11.37 1.26 -0.25
N ILE A 111 -10.63 0.14 -0.36
CA ILE A 111 -11.24 -1.20 -0.37
C ILE A 111 -11.94 -1.46 0.97
N ALA A 112 -11.30 -1.17 2.11
CA ALA A 112 -11.92 -1.33 3.41
C ALA A 112 -13.19 -0.46 3.56
N ASP A 113 -13.16 0.79 3.09
CA ASP A 113 -14.32 1.69 3.10
C ASP A 113 -15.48 1.16 2.23
N THR A 114 -15.17 0.66 1.03
CA THR A 114 -16.16 0.02 0.15
C THR A 114 -16.86 -1.13 0.86
N GLN A 115 -16.12 -1.94 1.62
CA GLN A 115 -16.67 -3.10 2.33
C GLN A 115 -17.58 -2.69 3.50
N VAL A 116 -17.29 -1.56 4.18
CA VAL A 116 -18.19 -0.99 5.21
C VAL A 116 -19.58 -0.73 4.63
N HIS A 117 -19.66 -0.22 3.40
CA HIS A 117 -20.92 0.09 2.73
C HIS A 117 -21.65 -1.17 2.25
N ASN A 118 -20.92 -2.21 1.83
CA ASN A 118 -21.50 -3.47 1.39
C ASN A 118 -22.14 -4.27 2.54
N PHE A 119 -21.59 -4.20 3.76
CA PHE A 119 -22.12 -4.89 4.94
C PHE A 119 -23.39 -4.24 5.55
N GLY A 120 -24.18 -3.48 4.79
CA GLY A 120 -25.36 -2.77 5.28
C GLY A 120 -26.49 -2.56 4.28
N GLY A 121 -26.48 -3.27 3.15
CA GLY A 121 -27.55 -3.30 2.15
C GLY A 121 -28.55 -4.43 2.41
#